data_AF-A0A965VB25-F1
#
_entry.id   AF-A0A965VB25-F1
#
_cell.length_a   1.000
_cell.length_b   1.000
_cell.length_c   1.000
_cell.angle_alpha   90.00
_cell.angle_beta   90.00
_cell.angle_gamma   90.00
#
_symmetry.space_group_name_H-M   'P 1'
#
loop_
_entity.id
_entity.type
_entity.pdbx_description
1 polymer ?
#
loop_
_entity_poly.entity_id
_entity_poly.type
_entity_poly.pdbx_seq_one_letter_code
_entity_poly.pdbx_strand_id
1 'polypeptide(L)'
;MVDVKRGSLVAAWALGLYALLEIVPGCIHFLLPDGGAGVIAGLDLTHNRHTVIGIVAWMGSLQIAHGIGLMVIAWRYRQLVPLFLGLALLERVLMTLAAWVTKPNPV
;
A
#
# COMPACT_ATOMS: atom_id res chain seq x y z
N MET A 1 4.90 37.63 7.09
CA MET A 1 4.11 36.40 6.84
C MET A 1 5.00 35.47 6.03
N VAL A 2 5.52 34.39 6.62
CA VAL A 2 6.44 33.48 5.93
C VAL A 2 5.63 32.72 4.88
N ASP A 3 5.99 32.89 3.62
CA ASP A 3 5.41 32.14 2.51
C ASP A 3 5.81 30.67 2.67
N VAL A 4 4.93 29.87 3.27
CA VAL A 4 5.10 28.42 3.36
C VAL A 4 4.99 27.90 1.93
N LYS A 5 6.14 27.73 1.27
CA LYS A 5 6.21 27.14 -0.07
C LYS A 5 5.33 25.89 -0.08
N ARG A 6 4.25 25.91 -0.87
CA ARG A 6 3.16 24.90 -0.87
C ARG A 6 3.59 23.48 -1.28
N GLY A 7 4.89 23.19 -1.38
CA GLY A 7 5.44 21.95 -1.90
C GLY A 7 5.21 21.80 -3.42
N SER A 8 5.85 20.81 -4.03
CA SER A 8 5.60 20.47 -5.44
C SER A 8 4.21 19.85 -5.60
N LEU A 9 3.39 20.42 -6.49
CA LEU A 9 2.07 19.87 -6.84
C LEU A 9 2.20 18.48 -7.48
N VAL A 10 3.20 18.28 -8.33
CA VAL A 10 3.45 16.98 -8.97
C VAL A 10 3.78 15.92 -7.92
N ALA A 11 4.60 16.26 -6.94
CA ALA A 11 4.92 15.34 -5.85
C ALA A 11 3.67 14.99 -5.02
N ALA A 12 2.80 15.98 -4.76
CA ALA A 12 1.55 15.73 -4.05
C ALA A 12 0.61 14.82 -4.85
N TRP A 13 0.50 15.00 -6.17
CA TRP A 13 -0.27 14.12 -7.04
C TRP A 13 0.30 12.70 -7.09
N ALA A 14 1.63 12.57 -7.17
CA ALA A 14 2.29 11.26 -7.13
C ALA A 14 1.98 10.52 -5.82
N LEU A 15 2.06 11.21 -4.67
CA LEU A 15 1.69 10.62 -3.38
C LEU A 15 0.19 10.28 -3.30
N GLY A 16 -0.68 11.13 -3.86
CA GLY A 16 -2.12 10.87 -3.94
C GLY A 16 -2.46 9.66 -4.81
N LEU A 17 -1.76 9.46 -5.93
CA LEU A 17 -1.89 8.27 -6.75
C LEU A 17 -1.40 7.02 -5.99
N TYR A 18 -0.26 7.11 -5.31
CA TYR A 18 0.23 6.03 -4.46
C TYR A 18 -0.77 5.68 -3.36
N ALA A 19 -1.38 6.67 -2.72
CA ALA A 19 -2.45 6.47 -1.74
C ALA A 19 -3.65 5.71 -2.31
N LEU A 20 -4.06 5.99 -3.56
CA LEU A 20 -5.11 5.23 -4.24
C LEU A 20 -4.69 3.78 -4.52
N LEU A 21 -3.42 3.56 -4.85
CA LEU A 21 -2.83 2.23 -5.03
C LEU A 21 -2.65 1.45 -3.72
N GLU A 22 -2.83 2.09 -2.56
CA GLU A 22 -2.94 1.41 -1.27
C GLU A 22 -4.42 1.16 -0.92
N ILE A 23 -5.29 2.16 -1.08
CA ILE A 23 -6.72 2.05 -0.72
C ILE A 23 -7.43 1.00 -1.57
N VAL A 24 -7.26 1.03 -2.90
CA VAL A 24 -8.02 0.16 -3.80
C VAL A 24 -7.64 -1.32 -3.59
N PRO A 25 -6.36 -1.73 -3.64
CA PRO A 25 -5.97 -3.09 -3.29
C PRO A 25 -6.28 -3.43 -1.83
N GLY A 26 -6.14 -2.49 -0.90
CA GLY A 26 -6.52 -2.69 0.50
C GLY A 26 -7.98 -3.09 0.66
N CYS A 27 -8.89 -2.41 -0.04
CA CYS A 27 -10.31 -2.76 -0.10
C CYS A 27 -10.54 -4.14 -0.73
N ILE A 28 -9.83 -4.49 -1.81
CA ILE A 28 -9.89 -5.82 -2.44
C ILE A 28 -9.48 -6.90 -1.42
N HIS A 29 -8.33 -6.72 -0.77
CA HIS A 29 -7.78 -7.64 0.21
C HIS A 29 -8.63 -7.81 1.46
N PHE A 30 -9.32 -6.75 1.89
CA PHE A 30 -10.15 -6.77 3.08
C PHE A 30 -11.59 -7.26 2.82
N LEU A 31 -12.17 -6.93 1.66
CA LEU A 31 -13.60 -7.11 1.40
C LEU A 31 -13.93 -8.32 0.52
N LEU A 32 -13.02 -8.78 -0.36
CA LEU A 32 -13.29 -10.01 -1.11
C LEU A 32 -13.28 -11.23 -0.18
N PRO A 33 -14.16 -12.24 -0.41
CA PRO A 33 -14.24 -13.42 0.44
C PRO A 33 -12.93 -14.20 0.58
N ASP A 34 -12.05 -14.14 -0.43
CA ASP A 34 -10.72 -14.76 -0.43
C ASP A 34 -9.58 -13.71 -0.41
N GLY A 35 -9.91 -12.43 -0.21
CA GLY A 35 -8.96 -11.31 -0.26
C GLY A 35 -8.28 -11.12 -1.62
N GLY A 36 -8.80 -11.74 -2.70
CA GLY A 36 -8.14 -11.77 -4.00
C GLY A 36 -7.02 -12.82 -4.11
N ALA A 37 -6.76 -13.60 -3.06
CA ALA A 37 -5.70 -14.60 -3.05
C ALA A 37 -5.90 -15.68 -4.13
N GLY A 38 -7.11 -16.22 -4.27
CA GLY A 38 -7.44 -17.19 -5.31
C GLY A 38 -7.89 -16.51 -6.60
N VAL A 39 -8.91 -15.66 -6.51
CA VAL A 39 -9.62 -15.10 -7.69
C VAL A 39 -8.80 -14.09 -8.51
N ILE A 40 -7.80 -13.43 -7.90
CA ILE A 40 -6.90 -12.49 -8.60
C ILE A 40 -5.48 -13.06 -8.71
N ALA A 41 -4.91 -13.49 -7.59
CA ALA A 41 -3.51 -13.92 -7.54
C ALA A 41 -3.28 -15.40 -7.91
N GLY A 42 -4.35 -16.19 -8.08
CA GLY A 42 -4.25 -17.59 -8.48
C GLY A 42 -3.61 -18.51 -7.45
N LEU A 43 -3.55 -18.12 -6.17
CA LEU A 43 -3.00 -18.95 -5.11
C LEU A 43 -3.86 -20.19 -4.88
N ASP A 44 -3.21 -21.34 -4.72
CA ASP A 44 -3.88 -22.56 -4.29
C ASP A 44 -4.29 -22.43 -2.81
N LEU A 45 -5.61 -22.43 -2.58
CA LEU A 45 -6.20 -22.32 -1.26
C LEU A 45 -6.69 -23.68 -0.73
N THR A 46 -6.30 -24.81 -1.32
CA THR A 46 -6.62 -26.14 -0.79
C THR A 46 -5.99 -26.38 0.59
N HIS A 47 -4.84 -25.76 0.85
CA HIS A 47 -4.12 -25.83 2.12
C HIS A 47 -4.05 -24.45 2.78
N ASN A 48 -4.22 -24.40 4.11
CA ASN A 48 -4.07 -23.19 4.93
C ASN A 48 -4.98 -22.00 4.53
N ARG A 49 -6.12 -22.25 3.87
CA ARG A 49 -7.06 -21.23 3.39
C ARG A 49 -7.35 -20.11 4.39
N HIS A 50 -7.75 -20.47 5.60
CA HIS A 50 -8.11 -19.49 6.63
C HIS A 50 -6.94 -18.61 7.06
N THR A 51 -5.74 -19.18 7.14
CA THR A 51 -4.52 -18.44 7.45
C THR A 51 -4.17 -17.47 6.33
N VAL A 52 -4.21 -17.92 5.07
CA VAL A 52 -3.92 -17.07 3.90
C VAL A 52 -4.92 -15.91 3.82
N ILE A 53 -6.22 -16.20 3.89
CA ILE A 53 -7.27 -15.17 3.85
C ILE A 53 -7.11 -14.20 5.04
N GLY A 54 -6.84 -14.72 6.24
CA GLY A 54 -6.62 -13.91 7.43
C GLY A 54 -5.44 -12.94 7.29
N ILE A 55 -4.31 -13.41 6.75
CA ILE A 55 -3.12 -12.57 6.51
C ILE A 55 -3.41 -11.51 5.44
N VAL A 56 -4.09 -11.88 4.34
CA VAL A 56 -4.43 -10.94 3.27
C VAL A 56 -5.40 -9.87 3.77
N ALA A 57 -6.43 -10.26 4.55
CA ALA A 57 -7.33 -9.30 5.18
C ALA A 57 -6.60 -8.39 6.18
N TRP A 58 -5.69 -8.95 7.00
CA TRP A 58 -4.85 -8.14 7.88
C TRP A 58 -4.04 -7.10 7.09
N MET A 59 -3.38 -7.51 6.00
CA MET A 59 -2.67 -6.61 5.09
C MET A 59 -3.59 -5.58 4.43
N GLY A 60 -4.81 -5.96 4.07
CA GLY A 60 -5.81 -5.05 3.50
C GLY A 60 -6.21 -3.95 4.48
N SER A 61 -6.42 -4.29 5.75
CA SER A 61 -6.77 -3.30 6.78
C SER A 61 -5.66 -2.25 7.01
N LEU A 62 -4.40 -2.69 6.99
CA LEU A 62 -3.24 -1.80 7.07
C LEU A 62 -3.18 -0.88 5.84
N GLN A 63 -3.34 -1.42 4.63
CA GLN A 63 -3.31 -0.65 3.38
C GLN A 63 -4.40 0.43 3.32
N ILE A 64 -5.63 0.13 3.76
CA ILE A 64 -6.73 1.11 3.81
C ILE A 64 -6.35 2.27 4.73
N ALA A 65 -5.95 1.99 5.97
CA ALA A 65 -5.59 3.02 6.94
C ALA A 65 -4.39 3.84 6.47
N HIS A 66 -3.37 3.16 5.93
CA HIS A 66 -2.16 3.78 5.41
C HIS A 66 -2.49 4.72 4.24
N GLY A 67 -3.21 4.22 3.23
CA GLY A 67 -3.58 5.00 2.06
C GLY A 67 -4.45 6.21 2.38
N ILE A 68 -5.40 6.10 3.33
CA ILE A 68 -6.16 7.27 3.82
C ILE A 68 -5.22 8.32 4.42
N GLY A 69 -4.26 7.91 5.25
CA GLY A 69 -3.24 8.80 5.82
C GLY A 69 -2.42 9.51 4.75
N LEU A 70 -1.95 8.77 3.73
CA LEU A 70 -1.19 9.33 2.62
C LEU A 70 -2.01 10.30 1.77
N MET A 71 -3.30 10.02 1.54
CA MET A 71 -4.21 10.91 0.83
C MET A 71 -4.40 12.23 1.60
N VAL A 72 -4.58 12.16 2.93
CA VAL A 72 -4.67 13.34 3.79
C VAL A 72 -3.38 14.18 3.72
N ILE A 73 -2.21 13.54 3.67
CA ILE A 73 -0.93 14.24 3.52
C ILE A 73 -0.83 14.92 2.15
N ALA A 74 -1.13 14.20 1.08
CA ALA A 74 -1.12 14.72 -0.29
C ALA A 74 -2.06 15.93 -0.47
N TRP A 75 -3.24 15.88 0.17
CA TRP A 75 -4.23 16.94 0.08
C TRP A 75 -3.93 18.13 1.01
N ARG A 76 -3.67 17.88 2.30
CA ARG A 76 -3.72 18.90 3.37
C ARG A 76 -2.36 19.23 4.00
N TYR A 77 -1.43 18.29 4.06
CA TYR A 77 -0.14 18.44 4.74
C TYR A 77 1.03 18.34 3.76
N ARG A 78 0.96 19.12 2.67
CA ARG A 78 1.87 19.03 1.52
C ARG A 78 3.35 19.21 1.86
N GLN A 79 3.68 19.87 2.95
CA GLN A 79 5.04 19.99 3.47
C GLN A 79 5.68 18.63 3.84
N LEU A 80 4.86 17.61 4.13
CA LEU A 80 5.31 16.25 4.46
C LEU A 80 5.46 15.35 3.22
N VAL A 81 4.99 15.79 2.05
CA VAL A 81 4.99 14.97 0.82
C VAL A 81 6.37 14.39 0.48
N PRO A 82 7.48 15.16 0.50
CA PRO A 82 8.79 14.59 0.17
C PRO A 82 9.21 13.47 1.12
N LEU A 83 8.92 13.62 2.42
CA LEU A 83 9.22 12.59 3.42
C LEU A 83 8.43 11.31 3.12
N PHE A 84 7.12 11.44 2.87
CA PHE A 84 6.27 10.27 2.65
C PHE A 84 6.49 9.60 1.28
N LEU A 85 6.93 10.33 0.26
CA LEU A 85 7.44 9.72 -0.96
C LEU A 85 8.74 8.93 -0.71
N GLY A 86 9.64 9.44 0.15
CA GLY A 86 10.83 8.71 0.58
C GLY A 86 10.50 7.43 1.35
N LEU A 87 9.51 7.48 2.24
CA LEU A 87 9.03 6.30 2.98
C LEU A 87 8.36 5.29 2.05
N ALA A 88 7.53 5.75 1.09
CA ALA A 88 6.94 4.87 0.08
C ALA A 88 8.02 4.16 -0.76
N LEU A 89 9.08 4.89 -1.17
CA LEU A 89 10.21 4.27 -1.87
C LEU A 89 10.90 3.21 -1.02
N LEU A 90 11.19 3.52 0.25
CA LEU A 90 11.80 2.56 1.19
C LEU A 90 10.93 1.31 1.34
N GLU A 91 9.63 1.50 1.52
CA GLU A 91 8.66 0.41 1.61
C GLU A 91 8.72 -0.50 0.38
N ARG A 92 8.68 0.07 -0.83
CA ARG A 92 8.75 -0.71 -2.07
C ARG A 92 10.08 -1.44 -2.25
N VAL A 93 11.20 -0.86 -1.80
CA VAL A 93 12.50 -1.52 -1.76
C VAL A 93 12.45 -2.73 -0.82
N LEU A 94 11.95 -2.57 0.41
CA LEU A 94 11.86 -3.67 1.37
C LEU A 94 10.95 -4.80 0.88
N MET A 95 9.81 -4.46 0.27
CA MET A 95 8.90 -5.45 -0.32
C MET A 95 9.56 -6.22 -1.47
N THR A 96 10.27 -5.52 -2.37
CA THR A 96 10.97 -6.15 -3.49
C THR A 96 12.09 -7.07 -3.00
N LEU A 97 12.85 -6.65 -1.98
CA LEU A 97 13.88 -7.48 -1.34
C LEU A 97 13.27 -8.69 -0.63
N ALA A 98 12.11 -8.54 0.01
CA ALA A 98 11.38 -9.67 0.59
C ALA A 98 10.99 -10.67 -0.50
N ALA A 99 10.31 -10.20 -1.55
CA ALA A 99 9.75 -11.04 -2.60
C ALA A 99 10.79 -11.77 -3.46
N TRP A 100 12.00 -11.23 -3.63
CA TRP A 100 12.97 -11.79 -4.59
C TRP A 100 14.33 -12.16 -4.03
N VAL A 101 14.66 -11.75 -2.79
CA VAL A 101 15.99 -11.98 -2.23
C VAL A 101 15.92 -12.73 -0.91
N THR A 102 15.18 -12.21 0.06
CA THR A 102 15.22 -12.73 1.45
C THR A 102 14.14 -13.77 1.74
N LYS A 103 13.00 -13.71 1.04
CA LYS A 103 11.86 -14.64 1.19
C LYS A 103 11.23 -14.92 -0.18
N PRO A 104 12.01 -15.38 -1.18
CA PRO A 104 11.47 -15.64 -2.50
C PRO A 104 10.36 -16.68 -2.42
N ASN A 105 9.23 -16.38 -3.08
CA ASN A 105 8.16 -17.35 -3.21
C ASN A 105 8.69 -18.50 -4.08
N PRO A 106 8.59 -19.77 -3.67
CA PRO A 106 8.88 -20.90 -4.55
C PRO A 106 7.78 -20.92 -5.62
N VAL A 107 8.02 -20.21 -6.73
CA VAL A 107 7.28 -20.42 -7.98
C VAL A 107 7.39 -21.87 -8.41
#